data_AF-A0A955R3U6-F1
#
_entry.id   AF-A0A955R3U6-F1
#
_cell.length_a   1.000
_cell.length_b   1.000
_cell.length_c   1.000
_cell.angle_alpha   90.00
_cell.angle_beta   90.00
_cell.angle_gamma   90.00
#
_symmetry.space_group_name_H-M   'P 1'
#
loop_
_entity.id
_entity.type
_entity.pdbx_description
1 polymer ?
#
loop_
_entity_poly.entity_id
_entity_poly.type
_entity_poly.pdbx_seq_one_letter_code
_entity_poly.pdbx_strand_id
1 'polypeptide(L)'
;NKLPGNRKIEISKILNCETLESVHIVAAQSFIRDLTYKSPKEFADSVENIFNLNLLEVAQFQKYIEIKATRDIFIHNQGITNEIYVLKAGSLSRARAGEVLPINNNYFLQSYETCIQLTEFLRDHLHDKWHSPENEKWKQQFKENSNPINPSSPPHQQV
;
A
#
# COMPACT_ATOMS: atom_id res chain seq x y z
N ASN A 1 7.43 -14.89 -15.59
CA ASN A 1 7.55 -13.42 -15.68
C ASN A 1 8.99 -13.01 -15.42
N LYS A 2 9.65 -12.32 -16.35
CA LYS A 2 11.04 -11.86 -16.19
C LYS A 2 11.04 -10.46 -15.56
N LEU A 3 11.89 -10.27 -14.56
CA LEU A 3 12.13 -8.95 -13.98
C LEU A 3 12.98 -8.10 -14.96
N PRO A 4 12.96 -6.75 -14.88
CA PRO A 4 13.75 -5.89 -15.77
C PRO A 4 15.24 -6.26 -15.77
N GLY A 5 15.86 -6.32 -16.95
CA GLY A 5 17.14 -6.98 -17.19
C GLY A 5 18.41 -6.31 -16.64
N ASN A 6 18.36 -5.04 -16.23
CA ASN A 6 19.56 -4.27 -15.85
C ASN A 6 19.77 -4.17 -14.33
N ARG A 7 19.15 -5.05 -13.54
CA ARG A 7 19.17 -4.94 -12.08
C ARG A 7 20.36 -5.66 -11.47
N LYS A 8 20.97 -5.02 -10.47
CA LYS A 8 22.10 -5.55 -9.71
C LYS A 8 21.61 -6.02 -8.34
N ILE A 9 22.05 -7.19 -7.90
CA ILE A 9 21.86 -7.69 -6.53
C ILE A 9 23.25 -7.90 -5.94
N GLU A 10 23.45 -7.45 -4.71
CA GLU A 10 24.70 -7.66 -3.99
C GLU A 10 24.95 -9.15 -3.77
N ILE A 11 26.17 -9.61 -4.08
CA ILE A 11 26.53 -11.03 -3.96
C ILE A 11 26.35 -11.57 -2.53
N SER A 12 26.56 -10.73 -1.51
CA SER A 12 26.31 -11.08 -0.11
C SER A 12 24.86 -11.50 0.16
N LYS A 13 23.89 -10.86 -0.50
CA LYS A 13 22.46 -11.24 -0.38
C LYS A 13 22.18 -12.60 -0.99
N ILE A 14 22.89 -12.96 -2.06
CA ILE A 14 22.78 -14.26 -2.72
C ILE A 14 23.44 -15.36 -1.88
N LEU A 15 24.63 -15.10 -1.33
CA LEU A 15 25.36 -16.07 -0.51
C LEU A 15 24.62 -16.41 0.79
N ASN A 16 23.74 -15.53 1.26
CA ASN A 16 22.88 -15.77 2.41
C ASN A 16 21.58 -16.54 2.08
N CYS A 17 21.36 -16.90 0.81
CA CYS A 17 20.19 -17.66 0.38
C CYS A 17 20.49 -19.17 0.43
N GLU A 18 19.60 -19.95 1.07
CA GLU A 18 19.75 -21.41 1.19
C GLU A 18 19.23 -22.16 -0.05
N THR A 19 18.39 -21.50 -0.86
CA THR A 19 17.71 -22.13 -2.00
C THR A 19 17.63 -21.18 -3.19
N LEU A 20 17.49 -21.73 -4.40
CA LEU A 20 17.22 -20.92 -5.60
C LEU A 20 15.91 -20.11 -5.48
N GLU A 21 14.92 -20.66 -4.78
CA GLU A 21 13.66 -19.96 -4.51
C GLU A 21 13.87 -18.72 -3.63
N SER A 22 14.66 -18.82 -2.57
CA SER A 22 14.97 -17.67 -1.72
C SER A 22 15.71 -16.57 -2.50
N VAL A 23 16.54 -16.93 -3.49
CA VAL A 23 17.14 -15.97 -4.42
C VAL A 23 16.06 -15.21 -5.23
N HIS A 24 15.06 -15.92 -5.75
CA HIS A 24 13.94 -15.26 -6.46
C HIS A 24 13.15 -14.32 -5.54
N ILE A 25 12.89 -14.73 -4.30
CA ILE A 25 12.19 -13.90 -3.30
C ILE A 25 12.99 -12.64 -3.01
N VAL A 26 14.30 -12.74 -2.78
CA VAL A 26 15.16 -11.57 -2.54
C VAL A 26 15.16 -10.62 -3.75
N ALA A 27 15.20 -11.16 -4.97
CA ALA A 27 15.14 -10.36 -6.20
C ALA A 27 13.80 -9.64 -6.38
N ALA A 28 12.69 -10.29 -6.00
CA ALA A 28 11.35 -9.73 -6.03
C ALA A 28 11.14 -8.67 -4.93
N GLN A 29 11.61 -8.92 -3.70
CA GLN A 29 11.55 -7.94 -2.62
C GLN A 29 12.36 -6.69 -2.93
N SER A 30 13.57 -6.86 -3.49
CA SER A 30 14.35 -5.70 -3.93
C SER A 30 13.63 -4.93 -5.02
N PHE A 31 12.95 -5.62 -5.94
CA PHE A 31 12.14 -4.97 -6.95
C PHE A 31 11.03 -4.11 -6.36
N ILE A 32 10.22 -4.70 -5.48
CA ILE A 32 9.09 -4.02 -4.85
C ILE A 32 9.58 -2.81 -4.06
N ARG A 33 10.67 -2.98 -3.30
CA ARG A 33 11.28 -1.88 -2.55
C ARG A 33 11.71 -0.73 -3.48
N ASP A 34 12.40 -1.03 -4.57
CA ASP A 34 12.82 0.00 -5.53
C ASP A 34 11.60 0.74 -6.11
N LEU A 35 10.50 0.03 -6.39
CA LEU A 35 9.25 0.64 -6.81
C LEU A 35 8.68 1.59 -5.75
N THR A 36 8.69 1.21 -4.47
CA THR A 36 8.11 2.04 -3.38
C THR A 36 8.83 3.37 -3.13
N TYR A 37 10.07 3.52 -3.62
CA TYR A 37 10.82 4.78 -3.54
C TYR A 37 10.52 5.74 -4.69
N LYS A 38 9.87 5.27 -5.75
CA LYS A 38 9.47 6.11 -6.88
C LYS A 38 8.31 7.04 -6.49
N SER A 39 8.06 8.05 -7.33
CA SER A 39 6.82 8.82 -7.21
C SER A 39 5.60 7.92 -7.42
N PRO A 40 4.43 8.25 -6.85
CA PRO A 40 3.23 7.44 -7.02
C PRO A 40 2.83 7.19 -8.48
N LYS A 41 3.07 8.16 -9.38
CA LYS A 41 2.81 7.99 -10.81
C LYS A 41 3.73 6.96 -11.44
N GLU A 42 5.04 7.07 -11.21
CA GLU A 42 6.01 6.08 -11.72
C GLU A 42 5.80 4.69 -11.12
N PHE A 43 5.31 4.62 -9.87
CA PHE A 43 4.86 3.37 -9.25
C PHE A 43 3.67 2.78 -10.00
N ALA A 44 2.64 3.58 -10.28
CA ALA A 44 1.47 3.15 -11.06
C ALA A 44 1.85 2.66 -12.45
N ASP A 45 2.68 3.41 -13.17
CA ASP A 45 3.18 3.03 -14.50
C ASP A 45 3.95 1.69 -14.42
N SER A 46 4.75 1.49 -13.36
CA SER A 46 5.47 0.22 -13.16
C SER A 46 4.52 -0.94 -12.86
N VAL A 47 3.47 -0.70 -12.07
CA VAL A 47 2.44 -1.70 -11.75
C VAL A 47 1.63 -2.06 -12.99
N GLU A 48 1.26 -1.09 -13.81
CA GLU A 48 0.53 -1.32 -15.06
C GLU A 48 1.34 -2.20 -16.01
N ASN A 49 2.62 -1.89 -16.20
CA ASN A 49 3.50 -2.66 -17.09
C ASN A 49 3.69 -4.13 -16.66
N ILE A 50 3.61 -4.42 -15.36
CA ILE A 50 3.92 -5.76 -14.81
C ILE A 50 2.67 -6.57 -14.58
N PHE A 51 1.64 -5.92 -14.03
CA PHE A 51 0.43 -6.56 -13.58
C PHE A 51 -0.75 -6.29 -14.51
N ASN A 52 -0.61 -5.42 -15.52
CA ASN A 52 -1.70 -4.96 -16.39
C ASN A 52 -2.87 -4.38 -15.59
N LEU A 53 -2.53 -3.56 -14.59
CA LEU A 53 -3.44 -2.92 -13.66
C LEU A 53 -3.16 -1.41 -13.67
N ASN A 54 -4.12 -0.63 -14.18
CA ASN A 54 -4.03 0.83 -14.15
C ASN A 54 -4.44 1.36 -12.76
N LEU A 55 -3.46 1.58 -11.89
CA LEU A 55 -3.72 2.12 -10.55
C LEU A 55 -4.26 3.54 -10.55
N LEU A 56 -4.04 4.32 -11.62
CA LEU A 56 -4.54 5.70 -11.66
C LEU A 56 -6.07 5.77 -11.78
N GLU A 57 -6.71 4.71 -12.24
CA GLU A 57 -8.19 4.60 -12.26
C GLU A 57 -8.77 4.12 -10.92
N VAL A 58 -7.92 3.72 -9.96
CA VAL A 58 -8.35 3.22 -8.66
C VAL A 58 -8.52 4.40 -7.69
N ALA A 59 -9.74 4.63 -7.22
CA ALA A 59 -10.06 5.75 -6.34
C ALA A 59 -9.22 5.76 -5.05
N GLN A 60 -8.98 4.59 -4.45
CA GLN A 60 -8.13 4.44 -3.26
C GLN A 60 -6.68 4.82 -3.54
N PHE A 61 -6.18 4.55 -4.74
CA PHE A 61 -4.83 4.94 -5.12
C PHE A 61 -4.73 6.46 -5.31
N GLN A 62 -5.72 7.11 -5.93
CA GLN A 62 -5.76 8.57 -6.03
C GLN A 62 -5.75 9.25 -4.64
N LYS A 63 -6.52 8.72 -3.69
CA LYS A 63 -6.47 9.17 -2.29
C LYS A 63 -5.10 8.92 -1.66
N TYR A 64 -4.48 7.76 -1.92
CA TYR A 64 -3.12 7.48 -1.46
C TYR A 64 -2.08 8.49 -1.98
N ILE A 65 -2.20 8.95 -3.24
CA ILE A 65 -1.34 10.01 -3.79
C ILE A 65 -1.49 11.30 -2.96
N GLU A 66 -2.72 11.71 -2.65
CA GLU A 66 -2.99 12.89 -1.84
C GLU A 66 -2.47 12.74 -0.40
N ILE A 67 -2.62 11.56 0.21
CA ILE A 67 -2.07 11.26 1.54
C ILE A 67 -0.55 11.38 1.56
N LYS A 68 0.13 10.88 0.51
CA LYS A 68 1.59 11.01 0.36
C LYS A 68 2.01 12.47 0.18
N ALA A 69 1.27 13.23 -0.63
CA ALA A 69 1.51 14.67 -0.81
C ALA A 69 1.29 15.43 0.51
N THR A 70 0.26 15.08 1.28
CA THR A 70 0.01 15.62 2.62
C THR A 70 1.19 15.36 3.55
N ARG A 71 1.70 14.12 3.63
CA ARG A 71 2.91 13.82 4.41
C ARG A 71 4.07 14.73 4.01
N ASP A 72 4.33 14.87 2.71
CA ASP A 72 5.44 15.69 2.22
C ASP A 72 5.32 17.14 2.71
N ILE A 73 4.11 17.71 2.73
CA ILE A 73 3.85 19.06 3.25
C ILE A 73 4.17 19.18 4.75
N PHE A 74 3.81 18.19 5.55
CA PHE A 74 4.09 18.24 7.00
C PHE A 74 5.56 17.96 7.34
N ILE A 75 6.23 17.10 6.58
CA ILE A 75 7.65 16.78 6.80
C ILE A 75 8.56 17.90 6.29
N HIS A 76 8.22 18.51 5.16
CA HIS A 76 9.13 19.42 4.45
C HIS A 76 8.68 20.88 4.39
N ASN A 77 7.38 21.16 4.52
CA ASN A 77 6.82 22.51 4.32
C ASN A 77 6.01 23.02 5.52
N GLN A 78 6.28 22.49 6.73
CA GLN A 78 5.69 22.94 8.00
C GLN A 78 4.15 22.99 8.00
N GLY A 79 3.51 22.12 7.23
CA GLY A 79 2.05 22.10 7.12
C GLY A 79 1.46 23.17 6.19
N ILE A 80 2.27 24.03 5.57
CA ILE A 80 1.82 25.00 4.56
C ILE A 80 1.84 24.35 3.18
N THR A 81 0.75 24.42 2.44
CA THR A 81 0.70 23.83 1.09
C THR A 81 1.50 24.66 0.09
N ASN A 82 1.97 24.01 -0.99
CA ASN A 82 2.64 24.64 -2.12
C ASN A 82 2.04 24.15 -3.44
N GLU A 83 2.49 24.71 -4.56
CA GLU A 83 2.04 24.33 -5.90
C GLU A 83 2.26 22.83 -6.21
N ILE A 84 3.32 22.24 -5.65
CA ILE A 84 3.62 20.81 -5.83
C ILE A 84 2.54 19.94 -5.16
N TYR A 85 2.07 20.32 -3.96
CA TYR A 85 0.96 19.63 -3.32
C TYR A 85 -0.32 19.74 -4.16
N VAL A 86 -0.69 20.95 -4.58
CA VAL A 86 -1.91 21.18 -5.36
C VAL A 86 -1.88 20.35 -6.65
N LEU A 87 -0.74 20.32 -7.34
CA LEU A 87 -0.54 19.50 -8.54
C LEU A 87 -0.67 18.00 -8.26
N LYS A 88 -0.02 17.49 -7.21
CA LYS A 88 -0.08 16.06 -6.84
C LYS A 88 -1.46 15.63 -6.38
N ALA A 89 -2.14 16.45 -5.58
CA ALA A 89 -3.45 16.17 -5.02
C ALA A 89 -4.58 16.31 -6.03
N GLY A 90 -4.41 17.18 -7.04
CA GLY A 90 -5.37 17.38 -8.12
C GLY A 90 -6.76 17.73 -7.59
N SER A 91 -7.79 16.99 -8.04
CA SER A 91 -9.18 17.17 -7.60
C SER A 91 -9.42 16.85 -6.12
N LEU A 92 -8.48 16.17 -5.46
CA LEU A 92 -8.55 15.84 -4.04
C LEU A 92 -7.84 16.87 -3.15
N SER A 93 -7.30 17.96 -3.72
CA SER A 93 -6.65 19.02 -2.95
C SER A 93 -7.57 19.60 -1.89
N ARG A 94 -7.06 19.76 -0.67
CA ARG A 94 -7.84 20.20 0.50
C ARG A 94 -7.54 21.65 0.91
N ALA A 95 -6.56 22.28 0.26
CA ALA A 95 -6.12 23.64 0.50
C ALA A 95 -5.40 24.20 -0.74
N ARG A 96 -5.39 25.52 -0.90
CA ARG A 96 -4.66 26.23 -1.97
C ARG A 96 -3.25 26.54 -1.51
N ALA A 97 -2.31 26.66 -2.45
CA ALA A 97 -0.92 27.01 -2.15
C ALA A 97 -0.82 28.24 -1.23
N GLY A 98 0.01 28.13 -0.19
CA GLY A 98 0.18 29.14 0.86
C GLY A 98 -0.76 28.98 2.06
N GLU A 99 -1.79 28.14 1.98
CA GLU A 99 -2.69 27.86 3.09
C GLU A 99 -2.18 26.71 3.97
N VAL A 100 -2.54 26.75 5.25
CA VAL A 100 -2.31 25.63 6.18
C VAL A 100 -3.15 24.44 5.73
N LEU A 101 -2.50 23.29 5.53
CA LEU A 101 -3.17 22.04 5.18
C LEU A 101 -3.88 21.48 6.43
N PRO A 102 -5.22 21.38 6.46
CA PRO A 102 -5.91 20.87 7.64
C PRO A 102 -5.57 19.39 7.88
N ILE A 103 -5.31 18.98 9.14
CA ILE A 103 -5.29 17.57 9.55
C ILE A 103 -6.10 17.45 10.84
N ASN A 104 -7.03 16.50 10.87
CA ASN A 104 -7.81 16.16 12.05
C ASN A 104 -7.90 14.63 12.18
N ASN A 105 -8.45 14.16 13.30
CA ASN A 105 -8.59 12.73 13.56
C ASN A 105 -9.42 12.00 12.50
N ASN A 106 -10.45 12.64 11.95
CA ASN A 106 -11.26 12.03 10.89
C ASN A 106 -10.41 11.79 9.62
N TYR A 107 -9.65 12.79 9.19
CA TYR A 107 -8.74 12.65 8.05
C TYR A 107 -7.68 11.56 8.30
N PHE A 108 -7.12 11.48 9.52
CA PHE A 108 -6.17 10.43 9.87
C PHE A 108 -6.81 9.03 9.73
N LEU A 109 -8.00 8.82 10.31
CA LEU A 109 -8.71 7.55 10.23
C LEU A 109 -9.09 7.19 8.78
N GLN A 110 -9.58 8.17 8.01
CA GLN A 110 -9.87 7.98 6.59
C GLN A 110 -8.61 7.64 5.77
N SER A 111 -7.47 8.24 6.10
CA SER A 111 -6.19 7.96 5.44
C SER A 111 -5.72 6.55 5.74
N TYR A 112 -5.83 6.13 7.00
CA TYR A 112 -5.51 4.78 7.43
C TYR A 112 -6.40 3.74 6.73
N GLU A 113 -7.71 3.95 6.75
CA GLU A 113 -8.69 3.11 6.06
C GLU A 113 -8.41 3.03 4.55
N THR A 114 -8.09 4.16 3.91
CA THR A 114 -7.72 4.18 2.48
C THR A 114 -6.53 3.26 2.19
N CYS A 115 -5.53 3.21 3.07
CA CYS A 115 -4.36 2.36 2.90
C CYS A 115 -4.72 0.87 3.03
N ILE A 116 -5.64 0.52 3.93
CA ILE A 116 -6.18 -0.83 4.06
C ILE A 116 -6.91 -1.20 2.77
N GLN A 117 -7.87 -0.38 2.34
CA GLN A 117 -8.68 -0.64 1.14
C GLN A 117 -7.83 -0.78 -0.12
N LEU A 118 -6.78 0.05 -0.27
CA LEU A 118 -5.84 -0.09 -1.39
C LEU A 118 -5.10 -1.43 -1.34
N THR A 119 -4.69 -1.86 -0.15
CA THR A 119 -4.00 -3.13 0.06
C THR A 119 -4.91 -4.32 -0.23
N GLU A 120 -6.17 -4.26 0.22
CA GLU A 120 -7.20 -5.27 -0.05
C GLU A 120 -7.52 -5.35 -1.54
N PHE A 121 -7.73 -4.20 -2.18
CA PHE A 121 -7.94 -4.12 -3.63
C PHE A 121 -6.81 -4.79 -4.40
N LEU A 122 -5.56 -4.43 -4.10
CA LEU A 122 -4.38 -5.01 -4.76
C LEU A 122 -4.31 -6.52 -4.53
N ARG A 123 -4.55 -6.96 -3.30
CA ARG A 123 -4.52 -8.36 -2.91
C ARG A 123 -5.55 -9.19 -3.68
N ASP A 124 -6.78 -8.70 -3.74
CA ASP A 124 -7.86 -9.39 -4.44
C ASP A 124 -7.61 -9.44 -5.95
N HIS A 125 -7.24 -8.30 -6.55
CA HIS A 125 -6.92 -8.25 -7.97
C HIS A 125 -5.75 -9.18 -8.35
N LEU A 126 -4.69 -9.20 -7.53
CA LEU A 126 -3.53 -10.06 -7.79
C LEU A 126 -3.87 -11.53 -7.56
N HIS A 127 -4.71 -11.87 -6.58
CA HIS A 127 -5.14 -13.24 -6.33
C HIS A 127 -5.98 -13.81 -7.47
N ASP A 128 -6.87 -13.00 -8.05
CA ASP A 128 -7.69 -13.42 -9.20
C ASP A 128 -6.82 -13.77 -10.42
N LYS A 129 -5.67 -13.10 -10.57
CA LYS A 129 -4.72 -13.33 -11.66
C LYS A 129 -3.68 -14.41 -11.35
N TRP A 130 -3.22 -14.47 -10.11
CA TRP A 130 -2.26 -15.43 -9.59
C TRP A 130 -2.75 -15.97 -8.26
N HIS A 131 -3.45 -17.08 -8.35
CA HIS A 131 -4.04 -17.72 -7.20
C HIS A 131 -2.98 -18.00 -6.12
N SER A 132 -3.29 -17.60 -4.89
CA SER A 132 -2.41 -17.73 -3.72
C SER A 132 -3.16 -18.41 -2.57
N PRO A 133 -2.77 -19.64 -2.19
CA PRO A 133 -3.34 -20.35 -1.04
C PRO A 133 -3.13 -19.61 0.29
N GLU A 134 -2.04 -18.84 0.42
CA GLU A 134 -1.77 -18.01 1.59
C GLU A 134 -2.82 -16.91 1.75
N ASN A 135 -3.25 -16.31 0.63
CA ASN A 135 -4.31 -15.31 0.63
C ASN A 135 -5.65 -15.92 1.09
N GLU A 136 -5.97 -17.14 0.65
CA GLU A 136 -7.19 -17.84 1.06
C GLU A 136 -7.20 -18.14 2.56
N LYS A 137 -6.09 -18.66 3.09
CA LYS A 137 -5.92 -18.90 4.53
C LYS A 137 -6.11 -17.62 5.34
N TRP A 138 -5.51 -16.52 4.88
CA TRP A 138 -5.70 -15.24 5.52
C TRP A 138 -7.17 -14.79 5.50
N LYS A 139 -7.87 -14.94 4.38
CA LYS A 139 -9.31 -14.58 4.28
C LYS A 139 -10.17 -15.42 5.23
N GLN A 140 -9.84 -16.70 5.41
CA GLN A 140 -10.53 -17.57 6.37
C GLN A 140 -10.31 -17.09 7.81
N GLN A 141 -9.06 -16.85 8.21
CA GLN A 141 -8.72 -16.34 9.54
C GLN A 141 -9.35 -14.97 9.83
N PHE A 142 -9.36 -14.09 8.83
CA PHE A 142 -9.98 -12.76 8.97
C PHE A 142 -11.49 -12.87 9.20
N LYS A 143 -12.18 -13.75 8.47
CA LYS A 143 -13.61 -14.02 8.67
C LYS A 143 -13.91 -14.61 10.05
N GLU A 144 -13.07 -15.52 10.54
CA GLU A 144 -13.20 -16.11 11.87
C GLU A 144 -13.01 -15.07 12.98
N ASN A 145 -12.03 -14.19 12.86
CA ASN A 145 -11.74 -13.14 13.84
C ASN A 145 -12.69 -11.94 13.78
N SER A 146 -13.35 -11.73 12.64
CA SER A 146 -14.36 -10.67 12.45
C SER A 146 -15.76 -11.12 12.88
N ASN A 147 -15.94 -12.40 13.23
CA ASN A 147 -17.20 -12.91 13.74
C ASN A 147 -17.37 -12.39 15.18
N PRO A 148 -18.43 -11.62 15.48
CA PRO A 148 -18.64 -11.12 16.83
C PRO A 148 -18.79 -12.29 17.80
N ILE A 149 -18.15 -12.20 18.97
CA ILE A 149 -18.28 -13.15 20.07
C ILE A 149 -19.76 -13.48 20.24
N ASN A 150 -20.10 -14.76 20.07
CA ASN A 150 -21.45 -15.27 20.27
C ASN A 150 -21.86 -14.99 21.73
N PRO A 151 -22.92 -14.19 22.01
CA PRO A 151 -23.30 -13.80 23.36
C PRO A 151 -23.91 -14.93 24.21
N SER A 152 -23.72 -16.19 23.82
CA SER A 152 -24.27 -17.38 24.49
C SER A 152 -23.30 -18.09 25.43
N SER A 153 -22.14 -17.50 25.74
CA SER A 153 -21.31 -18.00 26.85
C SER A 153 -21.98 -17.67 28.20
N PRO A 154 -22.37 -18.68 29.01
CA PRO A 154 -22.96 -18.42 30.32
C PRO A 154 -21.91 -17.74 31.22
N PRO A 155 -22.33 -16.84 32.12
CA PRO A 155 -21.39 -16.17 33.02
C PRO A 155 -20.66 -17.22 33.85
N HIS A 156 -19.33 -17.19 33.79
CA HIS A 156 -18.48 -17.92 34.72
C HIS A 156 -18.89 -17.50 36.14
N GLN A 157 -19.53 -18.41 36.87
CA GLN A 157 -19.73 -18.27 38.31
C GLN A 157 -18.34 -18.22 38.94
N GLN A 158 -18.03 -17.07 39.55
CA GLN A 158 -16.90 -16.95 40.46
C GLN A 158 -17.19 -17.84 41.68
N VAL A 159 -16.23 -18.70 42.02
CA VAL A 159 -16.11 -19.38 43.32
C VAL A 159 -14.86 -18.83 43.99
#